data_AF-A2FUS4-F1
#
_entry.id   AF-A2FUS4-F1
#
_cell.length_a   1.000
_cell.length_b   1.000
_cell.length_c   1.000
_cell.angle_alpha   90.00
_cell.angle_beta   90.00
_cell.angle_gamma   90.00
#
_symmetry.space_group_name_H-M   'P 1'
#
loop_
_entity.id
_entity.type
_entity.pdbx_description
1 polymer ?
#
loop_
_entity_poly.entity_id
_entity_poly.type
_entity_poly.pdbx_seq_one_letter_code
_entity_poly.pdbx_strand_id
1 'polypeptide(L)' 'MKSQPDLSEHLQNQGGSTEGIRDIQTKEQKKKVVEIKSSDLDLVINSTKLSRQESIDLIQKADGNIKLALEMYVQQ' A
#
# COMPACT_ATOMS: atom_id res chain seq x y z
N MET A 1 -30.16 51.71 -17.68
CA MET A 1 -29.22 51.94 -16.56
C MET A 1 -29.87 51.41 -15.29
N LYS A 2 -29.07 50.75 -14.45
CA LYS A 2 -29.41 50.18 -13.12
C LYS A 2 -30.22 48.89 -13.18
N SER A 3 -30.04 47.90 -12.33
CA SER A 3 -28.99 47.49 -11.38
C SER A 3 -29.46 46.10 -10.95
N GLN A 4 -28.58 45.11 -10.83
CA GLN A 4 -28.91 43.86 -10.14
C GLN A 4 -29.20 44.16 -8.66
N PRO A 5 -30.19 43.50 -8.04
CA PRO A 5 -30.12 43.17 -6.64
C PRO A 5 -29.64 41.72 -6.49
N ASP A 6 -28.64 41.59 -5.64
CA ASP A 6 -28.20 40.38 -4.98
C ASP A 6 -29.27 39.91 -3.97
N LEU A 7 -29.09 38.65 -3.54
CA LEU A 7 -29.48 38.13 -2.25
C LEU A 7 -30.79 37.31 -2.16
N SER A 8 -30.54 36.04 -1.86
CA SER A 8 -31.14 35.30 -0.75
C SER A 8 -32.33 34.38 -1.01
N GLU A 9 -32.17 33.21 -0.38
CA GLU A 9 -33.20 32.36 0.21
C GLU A 9 -33.96 31.42 -0.73
N HIS A 10 -34.19 30.16 -0.38
CA HIS A 10 -33.80 29.34 0.77
C HIS A 10 -34.14 27.89 0.35
N LEU A 11 -33.32 26.94 0.79
CA LEU A 11 -33.67 25.58 1.21
C LEU A 11 -34.69 24.78 0.36
N GLN A 12 -34.29 23.55 0.01
CA GLN A 12 -34.63 22.40 0.85
C GLN A 12 -33.97 21.11 0.32
N ASN A 13 -33.35 20.38 1.27
CA ASN A 13 -33.32 18.93 1.40
C ASN A 13 -32.03 18.13 1.11
N GLN A 14 -31.35 17.82 2.23
CA GLN A 14 -30.79 16.53 2.62
C GLN A 14 -29.42 16.10 2.08
N GLY A 15 -28.46 16.04 3.01
CA GLY A 15 -27.21 15.31 2.88
C GLY A 15 -26.18 15.83 3.88
N GLY A 16 -26.34 15.45 5.15
CA GLY A 16 -25.64 16.02 6.30
C GLY A 16 -24.10 16.05 6.21
N SER A 17 -23.57 17.02 6.94
CA SER A 17 -22.16 17.19 7.29
C SER A 17 -21.52 15.88 7.75
N THR A 18 -20.53 15.42 6.98
CA THR A 18 -19.40 14.66 7.51
C THR A 18 -18.12 15.30 6.99
N GLU A 19 -17.86 16.49 7.50
CA GLU A 19 -16.50 16.98 7.69
C GLU A 19 -15.78 15.93 8.56
N GLY A 20 -14.78 15.23 8.02
CA GLY A 20 -13.91 14.38 8.87
C GLY A 20 -13.40 13.04 8.32
N ILE A 21 -13.66 12.64 7.06
CA ILE A 21 -13.17 11.34 6.54
C ILE A 21 -12.46 11.45 5.18
N ARG A 22 -11.88 12.61 4.86
CA ARG A 22 -11.08 12.78 3.62
C ARG A 22 -9.60 13.04 3.86
N ASP A 23 -9.13 12.90 5.11
CA ASP A 23 -7.69 12.95 5.43
C ASP A 23 -7.05 11.57 5.57
N ILE A 24 -7.83 10.49 5.41
CA ILE A 24 -7.27 9.15 5.25
C ILE A 24 -7.04 8.91 3.76
N GLN A 25 -6.32 9.83 3.11
CA GLN A 25 -5.59 9.50 1.88
C GLN A 25 -4.43 8.61 2.32
N THR A 26 -4.80 7.39 2.73
CA THR A 26 -3.92 6.29 3.05
C THR A 26 -2.93 6.27 1.92
N LYS A 27 -1.66 6.49 2.24
CA LYS A 27 -0.55 6.23 1.33
C LYS A 27 -0.62 4.73 1.03
N GLU A 28 -1.48 4.34 0.10
CA GLU A 28 -1.32 3.15 -0.71
C GLU A 28 -0.03 3.40 -1.48
N GLN A 29 1.09 3.20 -0.78
CA GLN A 29 2.35 2.84 -1.39
C GLN A 29 1.96 1.64 -2.25
N LYS A 30 1.82 1.86 -3.55
CA LYS A 30 1.68 0.80 -4.53
C LYS A 30 2.83 -0.16 -4.24
N LYS A 31 2.54 -1.23 -3.50
CA LYS A 31 3.55 -2.22 -3.11
C LYS A 31 4.04 -2.74 -4.44
N LYS A 32 5.26 -2.36 -4.83
CA LYS A 32 5.86 -2.79 -6.08
C LYS A 32 5.78 -4.31 -6.06
N VAL A 33 4.99 -4.87 -6.98
CA VAL A 33 4.81 -6.31 -7.05
C VAL A 33 6.12 -6.85 -7.59
N VAL A 34 6.96 -7.35 -6.69
CA VAL A 34 8.18 -8.06 -7.06
C VAL A 34 7.74 -9.40 -7.66
N GLU A 35 8.10 -9.65 -8.90
CA GLU A 35 7.92 -10.97 -9.51
C GLU A 35 8.90 -11.94 -8.85
N ILE A 36 8.36 -12.95 -8.15
CA ILE A 36 9.16 -13.98 -7.48
C ILE A 36 9.07 -15.25 -8.32
N LYS A 37 10.20 -15.70 -8.86
CA LYS A 37 10.27 -16.97 -9.59
C LYS A 37 10.19 -18.14 -8.62
N SER A 38 9.51 -19.21 -9.03
CA SER A 38 9.37 -20.42 -8.19
C SER A 38 10.72 -20.99 -7.75
N SER A 39 11.71 -21.03 -8.65
CA SER A 39 13.06 -21.53 -8.35
C SER A 39 13.78 -20.70 -7.28
N ASP A 40 13.61 -19.38 -7.30
CA ASP A 40 14.20 -18.48 -6.32
C ASP A 40 13.51 -18.65 -4.95
N LEU A 41 12.19 -18.80 -4.96
CA LEU A 41 11.41 -19.08 -3.75
C LEU A 41 11.81 -20.43 -3.14
N ASP A 42 11.94 -21.49 -3.94
CA ASP A 42 12.36 -22.81 -3.48
C ASP A 42 13.79 -22.77 -2.93
N LEU A 43 14.69 -22.00 -3.54
CA LEU A 43 16.05 -21.81 -3.03
C LEU A 43 16.03 -21.18 -1.63
N VAL A 44 15.26 -20.12 -1.43
CA VAL A 44 15.14 -19.44 -0.13
C VAL A 44 14.51 -20.36 0.92
N ILE A 45 13.42 -21.07 0.58
CA ILE A 45 12.78 -22.03 1.49
C ILE A 45 13.77 -23.13 1.90
N ASN A 46 14.48 -23.71 0.94
CA ASN A 46 15.40 -24.81 1.23
C ASN A 46 16.61 -24.36 2.05
N SER A 47 17.07 -23.12 1.85
CA SER A 47 18.24 -22.56 2.54
C SER A 47 17.92 -22.10 3.96
N THR A 48 16.73 -21.55 4.20
CA THR A 48 16.36 -20.92 5.48
C THR A 48 15.42 -21.79 6.33
N LYS A 49 14.82 -22.84 5.75
CA LYS A 49 13.76 -23.65 6.36
C LYS A 49 12.53 -22.85 6.82
N LEU A 50 12.40 -21.61 6.36
CA LEU A 50 11.23 -20.77 6.60
C LEU A 50 10.00 -21.31 5.88
N SER A 51 8.83 -20.93 6.38
CA SER A 51 7.58 -21.15 5.66
C SER A 51 7.59 -20.43 4.32
N ARG A 52 6.76 -20.89 3.37
CA ARG A 52 6.63 -20.25 2.05
C ARG A 52 6.30 -18.77 2.16
N GLN A 53 5.38 -18.41 3.05
CA GLN A 53 4.95 -17.02 3.24
C GLN A 53 6.08 -16.14 3.79
N GLU A 54 6.85 -16.65 4.75
CA GLU A 54 8.00 -15.93 5.31
C GLU A 54 9.13 -15.78 4.30
N SER A 55 9.34 -16.79 3.45
CA SER A 55 10.29 -16.71 2.35
C SER A 55 9.87 -15.65 1.32
N ILE A 56 8.58 -15.57 0.99
CA ILE A 56 8.03 -14.51 0.12
C ILE A 56 8.24 -13.13 0.76
N ASP A 57 7.94 -12.98 2.04
CA ASP A 57 8.11 -11.70 2.75
C ASP A 57 9.57 -11.25 2.79
N LEU A 58 10.50 -12.19 3.03
CA LEU A 58 11.93 -11.95 3.00
C LEU A 58 12.42 -11.51 1.61
N ILE A 59 11.97 -12.18 0.55
CA ILE A 59 12.30 -11.80 -0.84
C ILE A 59 11.73 -10.43 -1.18
N GLN A 60 10.50 -10.11 -0.73
CA GLN A 60 9.88 -8.80 -0.94
C GLN A 60 10.62 -7.68 -0.20
N LYS A 61 11.06 -7.93 1.04
CA LYS A 61 11.89 -6.99 1.81
C LYS A 61 13.22 -6.70 1.11
N ALA A 62 13.74 -7.66 0.36
CA ALA A 62 14.95 -7.54 -0.44
C ALA A 62 14.70 -7.05 -1.89
N ASP A 63 13.50 -6.55 -2.22
CA ASP A 63 13.08 -6.12 -3.59
C ASP A 63 13.37 -7.18 -4.67
N GLY A 64 13.30 -8.48 -4.33
CA GLY A 64 13.58 -9.59 -5.25
C GLY A 64 15.05 -10.02 -5.32
N ASN A 65 15.96 -9.38 -4.58
CA ASN A 65 17.36 -9.76 -4.54
C ASN A 65 17.58 -10.94 -3.57
N ILE A 66 17.76 -12.15 -4.12
CA ILE A 66 17.91 -13.38 -3.34
C ILE A 66 19.17 -13.39 -2.46
N LYS A 67 20.27 -12.83 -2.96
CA LYS A 67 21.50 -12.72 -2.16
C LYS A 67 21.25 -11.86 -0.93
N LEU A 68 20.66 -10.68 -1.13
CA LEU A 68 20.32 -9.77 -0.04
C LEU A 68 19.31 -10.40 0.93
N ALA A 69 18.30 -11.12 0.42
CA ALA A 69 17.33 -11.84 1.25
C ALA A 69 18.01 -12.84 2.20
N LEU A 70 18.96 -13.63 1.69
CA LEU A 70 19.71 -14.58 2.50
C LEU A 70 20.70 -13.90 3.46
N GLU A 71 21.35 -12.80 3.05
CA GLU A 71 22.19 -11.98 3.94
C GLU A 71 21.38 -11.40 5.10
N MET A 72 20.19 -10.86 4.81
CA MET A 72 19.26 -10.36 5.82
C MET A 72 18.85 -11.45 6.80
N TYR A 73 18.56 -12.68 6.31
CA TYR A 73 18.16 -13.79 7.17
C TYR A 73 19.22 -14.16 8.21
N VAL A 74 20.49 -14.19 7.80
CA VAL A 74 21.63 -14.56 8.67
C VAL A 74 21.96 -13.47 9.70
N GLN A 75 21.63 -12.21 9.41
CA GLN A 75 21.89 -11.06 10.29
C GLN A 75 20.79 -10.82 11.36
N GLN A 76 19.73 -11.65 11.37
CA GLN A 76 18.68 -11.62 12.39
C GLN A 76 19.17 -12.21 13.72
#